data_AF-A0A1W9SV24-F1
#
_entry.id   AF-A0A1W9SV24-F1
#
_cell.length_a   1.000
_cell.length_b   1.000
_cell.length_c   1.000
_cell.angle_alpha   90.00
_cell.angle_beta   90.00
_cell.angle_gamma   90.00
#
_symmetry.space_group_name_H-M   'P 1'
#
loop_
_entity.id
_entity.type
_entity.pdbx_description
1 polymer ?
#
loop_
_entity_poly.entity_id
_entity_poly.type
_entity_poly.pdbx_seq_one_letter_code
_entity_poly.pdbx_strand_id
1 'polypeptide(L)'
;MEITNPKTNLINQTYSSKTSDKIKKENSNIKEETGQRDSDKVNLSNRTKDIQKIFTAMDNNVENKERATRIANIKEDVQANKYKVDAEKIAEKMVKFLMDT
;
A
#
# COMPACT_ATOMS: atom_id res chain seq x y z
N MET A 1 -17.25 -13.21 -5.38
CA MET A 1 -16.38 -12.15 -5.94
C MET A 1 -15.02 -12.30 -5.28
N GLU A 2 -14.02 -12.71 -6.03
CA GLU A 2 -12.64 -12.79 -5.53
C GLU A 2 -11.97 -11.43 -5.74
N ILE A 3 -11.40 -10.87 -4.68
CA ILE A 3 -10.63 -9.63 -4.73
C ILE A 3 -9.15 -10.03 -4.77
N THR A 4 -8.62 -10.18 -5.98
CA THR A 4 -7.19 -10.36 -6.21
C THR A 4 -6.49 -9.00 -6.11
N ASN A 5 -5.89 -8.72 -4.95
CA ASN A 5 -4.98 -7.60 -4.78
C ASN A 5 -3.54 -8.11 -5.00
N PRO A 6 -2.85 -7.77 -6.10
CA PRO A 6 -1.56 -8.39 -6.46
C PRO A 6 -0.37 -7.96 -5.57
N LYS A 7 -0.58 -7.06 -4.60
CA LYS A 7 0.50 -6.53 -3.73
C LYS A 7 0.67 -7.27 -2.40
N THR A 8 -0.19 -8.24 -2.07
CA THR A 8 -0.10 -9.00 -0.81
C THR A 8 0.78 -10.26 -0.88
N ASN A 9 1.31 -10.59 -2.06
CA ASN A 9 2.06 -11.84 -2.28
C ASN A 9 3.45 -11.94 -1.61
N LEU A 10 3.92 -10.88 -0.94
CA LEU A 10 5.20 -10.93 -0.21
C LEU A 10 5.04 -11.54 1.19
N ILE A 11 3.86 -11.45 1.81
CA ILE A 11 3.64 -11.84 3.22
C ILE A 11 3.32 -13.34 3.36
N ASN A 12 2.75 -13.95 2.32
CA ASN A 12 2.27 -15.33 2.36
C ASN A 12 3.38 -16.39 2.20
N GLN A 13 4.60 -16.01 1.85
CA GLN A 13 5.67 -16.98 1.53
C GLN A 13 6.42 -17.52 2.75
N THR A 14 6.29 -16.88 3.93
CA THR A 14 7.11 -17.21 5.11
C THR A 14 6.51 -18.19 6.11
N TYR A 15 5.26 -18.64 5.94
CA TYR A 15 4.56 -19.44 6.97
C TYR A 15 4.28 -20.90 6.57
N SER A 16 4.51 -21.32 5.33
CA SER A 16 4.09 -22.65 4.86
C SER A 16 5.04 -23.81 5.19
N SER A 17 6.11 -23.63 5.98
CA SER A 17 7.15 -24.67 6.10
C SER A 17 7.34 -25.35 7.46
N LYS A 18 6.59 -25.05 8.53
CA LYS A 18 6.97 -25.56 9.88
C LYS A 18 5.91 -26.04 10.88
N THR A 19 4.65 -26.29 10.52
CA THR A 19 3.66 -26.74 11.52
C THR A 19 2.67 -27.78 10.98
N SER A 20 3.18 -28.94 10.56
CA SER A 20 2.34 -30.11 10.22
C SER A 20 2.59 -31.31 11.13
N ASP A 21 3.21 -31.12 12.30
CA ASP A 21 3.43 -32.20 13.26
C ASP A 21 3.44 -31.64 14.69
N LYS A 22 2.27 -31.45 15.31
CA LYS A 22 2.05 -31.70 16.75
C LYS A 22 0.65 -31.28 17.24
N ILE A 23 -0.05 -32.30 17.75
CA ILE A 23 -0.95 -32.30 18.91
C ILE A 23 -2.45 -32.11 18.61
N LYS A 24 -3.05 -33.27 18.30
CA LYS A 24 -4.40 -33.68 18.72
C LYS A 24 -4.53 -33.70 20.25
N LYS A 25 -5.78 -33.51 20.72
CA LYS A 25 -6.37 -33.64 22.07
C LYS A 25 -6.46 -32.34 22.89
N GLU A 26 -7.66 -31.77 22.99
CA GLU A 26 -8.59 -32.04 24.09
C GLU A 26 -9.98 -31.45 23.77
N ASN A 27 -11.01 -32.30 23.91
CA ASN A 27 -12.42 -31.92 23.87
C ASN A 27 -12.86 -31.57 25.31
N SER A 28 -13.50 -30.42 25.52
CA SER A 28 -14.62 -30.33 26.47
C SER A 28 -15.37 -28.99 26.43
N ASN A 29 -16.70 -29.12 26.33
CA ASN A 29 -17.78 -28.18 26.62
C ASN A 29 -18.14 -27.09 25.60
N ILE A 30 -19.18 -27.42 24.83
CA ILE A 30 -20.05 -26.51 24.08
C ILE A 30 -21.06 -25.89 25.06
N LYS A 31 -21.08 -24.56 25.17
CA LYS A 31 -22.25 -23.75 25.54
C LYS A 31 -22.28 -22.50 24.65
N GLU A 32 -23.24 -22.47 23.73
CA GLU A 32 -23.77 -21.31 22.99
C GLU A 32 -24.43 -20.34 24.01
N GLU A 33 -24.52 -19.01 23.86
CA GLU A 33 -24.29 -18.05 22.79
C GLU A 33 -24.34 -16.63 23.41
N THR A 34 -23.43 -15.73 23.03
CA THR A 34 -23.71 -14.29 22.82
C THR A 34 -22.49 -13.64 22.15
N GLY A 35 -22.63 -13.41 20.83
CA GLY A 35 -22.09 -12.27 20.11
C GLY A 35 -20.67 -11.79 20.44
N GLN A 36 -19.65 -12.47 19.91
CA GLN A 36 -18.57 -11.79 19.21
C GLN A 36 -17.85 -12.83 18.35
N ARG A 37 -17.82 -12.62 17.04
CA ARG A 37 -16.86 -13.37 16.21
C ARG A 37 -15.49 -12.86 16.64
N ASP A 38 -14.84 -13.58 17.55
CA ASP A 38 -13.42 -13.35 17.84
C ASP A 38 -12.68 -13.65 16.54
N SER A 39 -12.47 -12.60 15.75
CA SER A 39 -11.62 -12.65 14.57
C SER A 39 -10.25 -13.13 15.03
N ASP A 40 -9.72 -14.18 14.41
CA ASP A 40 -8.34 -14.60 14.65
C ASP A 40 -7.39 -13.40 14.52
N LYS A 41 -6.79 -12.98 15.64
CA LYS A 41 -5.89 -11.83 15.68
C LYS A 41 -4.46 -12.31 15.44
N VAL A 42 -3.90 -11.97 14.30
CA VAL A 42 -2.48 -12.18 14.02
C VAL A 42 -1.66 -11.05 14.64
N ASN A 43 -0.75 -11.38 15.55
CA ASN A 43 0.15 -10.40 16.17
C ASN A 43 1.31 -10.06 15.22
N LEU A 44 1.22 -8.91 14.54
CA LEU A 44 2.33 -8.36 13.76
C LEU A 44 3.44 -7.81 14.67
N SER A 45 4.70 -7.96 14.24
CA SER A 45 5.84 -7.35 14.93
C SER A 45 5.70 -5.82 14.98
N ASN A 46 6.26 -5.18 16.02
CA ASN A 46 6.21 -3.72 16.15
C ASN A 46 6.85 -3.02 14.93
N ARG A 47 7.98 -3.54 14.44
CA ARG A 47 8.63 -3.06 13.22
C ARG A 47 7.71 -3.11 12.00
N THR A 48 6.95 -4.18 11.84
CA THR A 48 6.00 -4.30 10.73
C THR A 48 4.86 -3.28 10.84
N LYS A 49 4.33 -3.06 12.05
CA LYS A 49 3.29 -2.05 12.29
C LYS A 49 3.78 -0.64 11.95
N ASP A 50 5.03 -0.32 12.31
CA ASP A 50 5.59 1.00 12.03
C ASP A 50 5.83 1.23 10.53
N ILE A 51 6.31 0.21 9.82
CA ILE A 51 6.42 0.24 8.36
C ILE A 51 5.05 0.45 7.70
N GLN A 52 4.01 -0.25 8.16
CA GLN A 52 2.66 -0.06 7.64
C GLN A 52 2.15 1.37 7.85
N LYS A 53 2.40 1.96 9.02
CA LYS A 53 2.04 3.37 9.29
C LYS A 53 2.73 4.31 8.31
N ILE A 54 4.02 4.13 8.04
CA ILE A 54 4.78 4.96 7.09
C ILE A 54 4.17 4.86 5.69
N PHE A 55 3.88 3.65 5.21
CA PHE A 55 3.23 3.47 3.91
C PHE A 55 1.85 4.13 3.85
N THR A 56 1.03 3.95 4.89
CA THR A 56 -0.28 4.60 4.94
C THR A 56 -0.16 6.13 5.00
N ALA A 57 0.86 6.69 5.65
CA ALA A 57 1.08 8.13 5.68
C ALA A 57 1.54 8.68 4.32
N MET A 58 2.39 7.93 3.59
CA MET A 58 2.79 8.27 2.22
C MET A 58 1.61 8.26 1.24
N ASP A 59 0.71 7.28 1.37
CA ASP A 59 -0.46 7.16 0.49
C ASP A 59 -1.53 8.21 0.81
N ASN A 60 -1.64 8.65 2.07
CA ASN A 60 -2.63 9.64 2.50
C ASN A 60 -2.16 11.09 2.44
N ASN A 61 -0.88 11.34 2.12
CA ASN A 61 -0.36 12.70 2.03
C ASN A 61 -1.10 13.47 0.92
N VAL A 62 -1.63 14.66 1.26
CA VAL A 62 -2.43 15.50 0.36
C VAL A 62 -1.66 15.84 -0.92
N GLU A 63 -0.35 16.05 -0.79
CA GLU A 63 0.58 16.28 -1.89
C GLU A 63 0.58 15.13 -2.92
N ASN A 64 0.40 13.88 -2.48
CA ASN A 64 0.34 12.73 -3.38
C ASN A 64 -0.97 12.69 -4.18
N LYS A 65 -2.09 13.12 -3.57
CA LYS A 65 -3.40 13.21 -4.26
C LYS A 65 -3.40 14.30 -5.32
N GLU A 66 -2.90 15.50 -5.00
CA GLU A 66 -2.79 16.60 -5.97
C GLU A 66 -1.81 16.28 -7.10
N ARG A 67 -0.71 15.59 -6.77
CA ARG A 67 0.21 15.08 -7.79
C ARG A 67 -0.46 14.06 -8.69
N ALA A 68 -1.26 13.14 -8.14
CA ALA A 68 -1.96 12.13 -8.91
C ALA A 68 -2.97 12.75 -9.90
N THR A 69 -3.76 13.74 -9.47
CA THR A 69 -4.69 14.46 -10.36
C THR A 69 -3.94 15.24 -11.43
N ARG A 70 -2.86 15.94 -11.07
CA ARG A 70 -2.02 16.66 -12.04
C ARG A 70 -1.43 15.74 -13.10
N ILE A 71 -0.94 14.57 -12.71
CA ILE A 71 -0.41 13.58 -13.66
C ILE A 71 -1.51 13.04 -14.58
N ALA A 72 -2.71 12.77 -14.05
CA ALA A 72 -3.83 12.32 -14.86
C ALA A 72 -4.20 13.35 -15.93
N ASN A 73 -4.31 14.63 -15.56
CA ASN A 73 -4.61 15.71 -16.49
C ASN A 73 -3.53 15.86 -17.57
N ILE A 74 -2.25 15.82 -17.19
CA ILE A 74 -1.15 15.89 -18.17
C ILE A 74 -1.22 14.72 -19.16
N LYS A 75 -1.53 13.50 -18.68
CA LYS A 75 -1.67 12.33 -19.57
C LYS A 75 -2.79 12.53 -20.57
N GLU A 76 -3.94 13.04 -20.13
CA GLU A 76 -5.07 13.35 -21.00
C GLU A 76 -4.70 14.41 -22.05
N ASP A 77 -4.06 15.51 -21.63
CA ASP A 77 -3.62 16.57 -22.53
C ASP A 77 -2.62 16.08 -23.58
N VAL A 78 -1.71 15.17 -23.19
CA VAL A 78 -0.75 14.56 -24.11
C VAL A 78 -1.47 13.66 -25.11
N GLN A 79 -2.39 12.80 -24.65
CA GLN A 79 -3.17 11.91 -25.52
C GLN A 79 -4.05 12.69 -26.50
N ALA A 80 -4.60 13.82 -26.07
CA ALA A 80 -5.40 14.72 -26.89
C ALA A 80 -4.56 15.63 -27.82
N ASN A 81 -3.22 15.51 -27.83
CA ASN A 81 -2.30 16.42 -28.52
C ASN A 81 -2.48 17.91 -28.15
N LYS A 82 -2.99 18.18 -26.94
CA LYS A 82 -3.19 19.53 -26.40
C LYS A 82 -2.02 20.00 -25.53
N TYR A 83 -1.20 19.07 -25.06
CA TYR A 83 -0.03 19.40 -24.26
C TYR A 83 1.03 20.13 -25.10
N LYS A 84 1.32 21.39 -24.72
CA LYS A 84 2.37 22.19 -25.34
C LYS A 84 3.60 22.27 -24.44
N VAL A 85 4.75 21.89 -24.98
CA VAL A 85 6.03 22.00 -24.30
C VAL A 85 6.48 23.45 -24.30
N ASP A 86 6.73 23.99 -23.12
CA ASP A 86 7.23 25.35 -22.92
C ASP A 86 8.74 25.31 -22.69
N ALA A 87 9.50 25.74 -23.70
CA ALA A 87 10.97 25.69 -23.67
C ALA A 87 11.56 26.63 -22.62
N GLU A 88 10.93 27.77 -22.35
CA GLU A 88 11.41 28.76 -21.38
C GLU A 88 11.29 28.21 -19.96
N LYS A 89 10.15 27.59 -19.63
CA LYS A 89 9.96 26.90 -18.35
C LYS A 89 10.93 25.73 -18.15
N ILE A 90 11.31 25.05 -19.22
CA ILE A 90 12.31 23.97 -19.15
C ILE A 90 13.67 24.57 -18.81
N ALA A 91 14.08 25.63 -19.52
CA ALA A 91 15.36 26.30 -19.27
C ALA A 91 15.46 26.83 -17.83
N GLU A 92 14.40 27.48 -17.33
CA GLU A 92 14.32 27.96 -15.95
C GLU A 92 14.55 26.82 -14.94
N LYS A 93 13.88 25.68 -15.13
CA LYS A 93 14.04 24.52 -14.25
C LYS A 93 15.43 23.90 -14.33
N MET A 94 16.04 23.85 -15.52
CA MET A 94 17.40 23.34 -15.69
C MET A 94 18.41 24.24 -14.99
N VAL A 95 18.31 25.56 -15.15
CA VAL A 95 19.18 26.53 -14.47
C VAL A 95 19.02 26.43 -12.95
N LYS A 96 17.78 26.39 -12.46
CA LYS A 96 17.51 26.23 -11.03
C LYS A 96 18.14 24.95 -10.47
N PHE A 97 17.97 23.83 -11.16
CA PHE A 97 18.56 22.55 -10.74
C PHE A 97 20.09 22.62 -10.65
N LEU A 98 20.75 23.33 -11.57
CA LEU A 98 22.21 23.51 -11.56
C LEU A 98 22.70 24.46 -10.47
N MET A 99 21.90 25.46 -10.07
CA MET A 99 22.27 26.43 -9.04
C MET A 99 21.97 25.95 -7.61
N ASP A 100 21.01 25.04 -7.43
CA ASP A 100 20.64 24.46 -6.14
C ASP A 100 21.51 23.23 -5.76
N THR A 101 22.44 22.80 -6.63
CA THR A 101 23.52 21.81 -6.34
C THR A 101 24.80 22.48 -5.90
#